data_AF-K0JY98-F1
#
_entry.id   AF-K0JY98-F1
#
_cell.length_a   1.000
_cell.length_b   1.000
_cell.length_c   1.000
_cell.angle_alpha   90.00
_cell.angle_beta   90.00
_cell.angle_gamma   90.00
#
_symmetry.space_group_name_H-M   'P 1'
#
loop_
_entity.id
_entity.type
_entity.pdbx_description
1 polymer ?
#
loop_
_entity_poly.entity_id
_entity_poly.type
_entity_poly.pdbx_seq_one_letter_code
_entity_poly.pdbx_strand_id
1 'polypeptide(L)'
;MGERDRASVRSAKTTGTNSARPCTRARALRNEVPVSRKRSLRLVVVLLALTLGPGTAAAATPTATAEPYCYDEPSSQTASVSDLKASFTSANWMQTLQAVYKRRWPSGEALAIAQAKDKYWNQFVNKSSFDAFAESMMVAIHEETHMWDLDPARTRWNVHTAAWINASRQATVVPLHDGFARKEIIPLIRDKYSDSMDGIYLRDRTQGDYHLQGVMAELNAGLTGLPAATVLQEFIKGVGASNARDIAATNLRYLLLYLRVAKDKHPAYWAKIKNEPKLRDLVLTQFLRTAYWLEKSAPYGSKLGGPNADRITATNYAPENISILEEFTGRRVRVDTQKHCTL
;
A
#
# COMPACT_ATOMS: atom_id res chain seq x y z
N MET A 1 -38.87 56.03 11.42
CA MET A 1 -38.07 56.57 10.30
C MET A 1 -36.65 56.13 10.59
N GLY A 2 -36.19 55.00 10.03
CA GLY A 2 -35.47 54.93 8.74
C GLY A 2 -33.99 55.18 9.04
N GLU A 3 -33.00 54.36 8.72
CA GLU A 3 -32.92 53.25 7.77
C GLU A 3 -31.68 52.39 8.13
N ARG A 4 -31.70 51.14 7.68
CA ARG A 4 -30.78 50.05 8.02
C ARG A 4 -29.38 50.28 7.44
N ASP A 5 -28.35 49.90 8.19
CA ASP A 5 -27.10 49.40 7.60
C ASP A 5 -26.65 48.10 8.29
N ARG A 6 -26.66 47.02 7.52
CA ARG A 6 -26.24 45.67 7.91
C ARG A 6 -24.81 45.44 7.42
N ALA A 7 -23.84 45.46 8.32
CA ALA A 7 -22.51 44.92 8.05
C ALA A 7 -22.51 43.39 8.30
N SER A 8 -22.45 42.65 7.20
CA SER A 8 -22.38 41.19 7.13
C SER A 8 -21.05 40.65 7.64
N VAL A 9 -21.03 40.02 8.82
CA VAL A 9 -19.93 39.16 9.28
C VAL A 9 -19.96 37.84 8.50
N ARG A 10 -19.11 37.71 7.47
CA ARG A 10 -18.87 36.43 6.79
C ARG A 10 -17.90 35.60 7.61
N SER A 11 -18.45 34.56 8.24
CA SER A 11 -17.72 33.41 8.77
C SER A 11 -16.90 32.73 7.66
N ALA A 12 -15.58 32.77 7.76
CA ALA A 12 -14.68 32.02 6.91
C ALA A 12 -14.82 30.51 7.22
N LYS A 13 -15.62 29.80 6.42
CA LYS A 13 -15.59 28.34 6.34
C LYS A 13 -14.30 27.92 5.63
N THR A 14 -13.29 27.53 6.39
CA THR A 14 -12.13 26.77 5.90
C THR A 14 -12.53 25.31 5.71
N THR A 15 -13.24 25.01 4.62
CA THR A 15 -13.39 23.62 4.12
C THR A 15 -12.34 23.40 3.04
N GLY A 16 -11.14 22.98 3.46
CA GLY A 16 -10.05 22.58 2.58
C GLY A 16 -9.68 21.11 2.81
N THR A 17 -10.62 20.19 2.58
CA THR A 17 -10.31 18.77 2.49
C THR A 17 -9.69 18.49 1.11
N ASN A 18 -8.36 18.64 1.00
CA ASN A 18 -7.61 17.98 -0.07
C ASN A 18 -7.52 16.49 0.24
N SER A 19 -8.67 15.82 0.18
CA SER A 19 -8.73 14.37 0.04
C SER A 19 -8.08 14.01 -1.28
N ALA A 20 -7.15 13.06 -1.27
CA ALA A 20 -6.55 12.46 -2.46
C ALA A 20 -7.63 12.27 -3.54
N ARG A 21 -7.53 13.04 -4.64
CA ARG A 21 -8.39 12.80 -5.80
C ARG A 21 -7.91 11.50 -6.42
N PRO A 22 -8.77 10.48 -6.57
CA PRO A 22 -8.36 9.21 -7.15
C PRO A 22 -7.79 9.43 -8.55
N CYS A 23 -6.65 8.78 -8.80
CA CYS A 23 -5.87 8.89 -10.02
C CYS A 23 -6.73 8.62 -11.27
N THR A 24 -6.98 9.66 -12.06
CA THR A 24 -7.65 9.60 -13.37
C THR A 24 -6.92 8.73 -14.39
N ARG A 25 -5.68 8.28 -14.11
CA ARG A 25 -4.82 7.55 -15.06
C ARG A 25 -4.73 6.04 -14.82
N ALA A 26 -5.01 5.54 -13.61
CA ALA A 26 -5.39 4.12 -13.43
C ALA A 26 -6.65 3.77 -14.27
N ARG A 27 -7.42 4.79 -14.64
CA ARG A 27 -8.53 4.71 -15.60
C ARG A 27 -8.07 4.64 -17.07
N ALA A 28 -6.97 5.29 -17.43
CA ALA A 28 -6.51 5.42 -18.83
C ALA A 28 -5.71 4.21 -19.32
N LEU A 29 -5.01 3.49 -18.44
CA LEU A 29 -4.30 2.25 -18.78
C LEU A 29 -5.23 1.06 -19.12
N ARG A 30 -6.55 1.24 -19.10
CA ARG A 30 -7.56 0.20 -19.42
C ARG A 30 -7.95 0.10 -20.90
N ASN A 31 -7.69 1.12 -21.72
CA ASN A 31 -8.35 1.24 -23.02
C ASN A 31 -7.55 0.71 -24.23
N GLU A 32 -6.38 0.12 -24.04
CA GLU A 32 -5.61 -0.47 -25.15
C GLU A 32 -5.55 -2.01 -25.04
N VAL A 33 -6.67 -2.66 -25.32
CA VAL A 33 -6.67 -4.08 -25.72
C VAL A 33 -7.51 -4.20 -26.99
N PRO A 34 -6.90 -4.46 -28.17
CA PRO A 34 -7.66 -4.75 -29.37
C PRO A 34 -8.29 -6.15 -29.24
N VAL A 35 -9.62 -6.18 -29.30
CA VAL A 35 -10.41 -7.41 -29.44
C VAL A 35 -10.19 -7.95 -30.86
N SER A 36 -9.45 -9.04 -31.01
CA SER A 36 -9.39 -9.81 -32.27
C SER A 36 -10.13 -11.14 -32.14
N ARG A 37 -11.06 -11.35 -33.07
CA ARG A 37 -11.99 -12.49 -33.17
C ARG A 37 -11.30 -13.74 -33.73
N LYS A 38 -11.72 -14.88 -33.16
CA LYS A 38 -11.96 -16.22 -33.75
C LYS A 38 -10.83 -16.87 -34.56
N ARG A 39 -10.41 -18.07 -34.13
CA ARG A 39 -10.32 -19.28 -34.99
C ARG A 39 -10.23 -20.59 -34.18
N SER A 40 -11.23 -21.43 -34.44
CA SER A 40 -11.24 -22.89 -34.61
C SER A 40 -10.60 -23.85 -33.60
N LEU A 41 -11.50 -24.68 -33.03
CA LEU A 41 -11.30 -25.99 -32.42
C LEU A 41 -10.31 -26.89 -33.18
N ARG A 42 -9.43 -27.57 -32.42
CA ARG A 42 -9.08 -28.99 -32.66
C ARG A 42 -9.04 -29.71 -31.31
N LEU A 43 -9.95 -30.67 -31.16
CA LEU A 43 -9.98 -31.65 -30.08
C LEU A 43 -8.83 -32.63 -30.30
N VAL A 44 -7.95 -32.83 -29.32
CA VAL A 44 -7.05 -33.99 -29.26
C VAL A 44 -7.39 -34.73 -27.97
N VAL A 45 -8.01 -35.89 -28.13
CA VAL A 45 -8.29 -36.84 -27.03
C VAL A 45 -7.02 -37.65 -26.82
N VAL A 46 -6.38 -37.49 -25.67
CA VAL A 46 -5.31 -38.39 -25.20
C VAL A 46 -5.92 -39.28 -24.12
N LEU A 47 -6.01 -40.58 -24.39
CA LEU A 47 -6.28 -41.59 -23.37
C LEU A 47 -5.05 -41.70 -22.45
N LEU A 48 -5.23 -41.37 -21.16
CA LEU A 48 -4.25 -41.67 -20.12
C LEU A 48 -4.65 -42.99 -19.46
N ALA A 49 -3.80 -44.00 -19.58
CA ALA A 49 -3.91 -45.26 -18.84
C ALA A 49 -3.51 -45.03 -17.37
N LEU A 50 -4.45 -45.24 -16.45
CA LEU A 50 -4.22 -45.24 -15.00
C LEU A 50 -3.71 -46.62 -14.57
N THR A 51 -2.45 -46.72 -14.19
CA THR A 51 -1.92 -47.87 -13.43
C THR A 51 -2.02 -47.56 -11.94
N LEU A 52 -2.89 -48.30 -11.25
CA LEU A 52 -3.03 -48.26 -9.79
C LEU A 52 -1.94 -49.12 -9.16
N GLY A 53 -0.88 -48.49 -8.65
CA GLY A 53 0.09 -49.12 -7.75
C GLY A 53 -0.34 -48.97 -6.28
N PRO A 54 -0.03 -49.94 -5.39
CA PRO A 54 -0.41 -49.89 -3.98
C PRO A 54 0.32 -48.76 -3.26
N GLY A 55 -0.46 -47.87 -2.63
CA GLY A 55 0.04 -46.70 -1.91
C GLY A 55 0.69 -47.07 -0.58
N THR A 56 2.01 -46.93 -0.50
CA THR A 56 2.73 -46.75 0.76
C THR A 56 2.40 -45.36 1.31
N ALA A 57 1.80 -45.30 2.49
CA ALA A 57 1.61 -44.07 3.23
C ALA A 57 2.99 -43.47 3.56
N ALA A 58 3.40 -42.44 2.82
CA ALA A 58 4.58 -41.68 3.13
C ALA A 58 4.34 -40.93 4.45
N ALA A 59 5.07 -41.32 5.49
CA ALA A 59 5.11 -40.57 6.74
C ALA A 59 5.54 -39.14 6.43
N ALA A 60 4.69 -38.17 6.77
CA ALA A 60 4.99 -36.76 6.58
C ALA A 60 6.21 -36.38 7.42
N THR A 61 7.31 -36.05 6.75
CA THR A 61 8.49 -35.48 7.39
C THR A 61 8.10 -34.19 8.12
N PRO A 62 8.56 -33.96 9.36
CA PRO A 62 8.33 -32.70 10.06
C PRO A 62 8.83 -31.56 9.17
N THR A 63 7.94 -30.64 8.82
CA THR A 63 8.30 -29.45 8.06
C THR A 63 9.26 -28.64 8.92
N ALA A 64 10.48 -28.41 8.44
CA ALA A 64 11.47 -27.59 9.13
C ALA A 64 10.83 -26.27 9.56
N THR A 65 10.91 -25.96 10.85
CA THR A 65 10.48 -24.67 11.39
C THR A 65 11.23 -23.59 10.65
N ALA A 66 10.49 -22.71 9.97
CA ALA A 66 11.11 -21.65 9.19
C ALA A 66 11.81 -20.65 10.12
N GLU A 67 13.01 -20.21 9.73
CA GLU A 67 13.81 -19.25 10.50
C GLU A 67 13.02 -17.95 10.79
N PRO A 68 13.21 -17.36 11.99
CA PRO A 68 12.65 -16.06 12.32
C PRO A 68 13.05 -14.99 11.30
N TYR A 69 12.08 -14.17 10.90
CA TYR A 69 12.26 -13.10 9.93
C TYR A 69 11.76 -11.77 10.50
N CYS A 70 12.61 -10.75 10.47
CA CYS A 70 12.25 -9.37 10.80
C CYS A 70 12.36 -8.49 9.55
N TYR A 71 11.37 -7.62 9.34
CA TYR A 71 11.52 -6.54 8.37
C TYR A 71 12.35 -5.41 8.97
N ASP A 72 13.37 -4.97 8.24
CA ASP A 72 14.16 -3.78 8.54
C ASP A 72 14.61 -3.12 7.23
N GLU A 73 14.87 -1.83 7.26
CA GLU A 73 15.55 -1.11 6.17
C GLU A 73 16.31 0.12 6.68
N PRO A 74 17.45 0.48 6.04
CA PRO A 74 18.24 1.63 6.46
C PRO A 74 17.42 2.92 6.52
N SER A 75 17.42 3.59 7.68
CA SER A 75 16.78 4.88 7.84
C SER A 75 17.37 5.68 9.00
N SER A 76 17.56 6.99 8.76
CA SER A 76 18.14 7.95 9.70
C SER A 76 17.28 9.21 9.73
N GLN A 77 16.13 9.14 10.40
CA GLN A 77 15.09 10.19 10.37
C GLN A 77 15.58 11.58 10.81
N THR A 78 16.61 11.63 11.66
CA THR A 78 17.15 12.85 12.27
C THR A 78 18.46 13.33 11.64
N ALA A 79 19.00 12.63 10.63
CA ALA A 79 20.24 13.06 9.96
C ALA A 79 20.04 14.44 9.32
N SER A 80 20.97 15.37 9.53
CA SER A 80 20.78 16.76 9.07
C SER A 80 20.65 16.88 7.54
N VAL A 81 19.68 17.69 7.11
CA VAL A 81 19.46 18.09 5.70
C VAL A 81 19.40 19.61 5.55
N SER A 82 19.96 20.34 6.52
CA SER A 82 19.92 21.80 6.57
C SER A 82 20.56 22.47 5.35
N ASP A 83 21.67 21.94 4.86
CA ASP A 83 22.34 22.35 3.62
C ASP A 83 21.48 22.10 2.38
N LEU A 84 20.77 20.97 2.32
CA LEU A 84 19.84 20.65 1.23
C LEU A 84 18.61 21.57 1.25
N LYS A 85 18.13 21.92 2.44
CA LYS A 85 17.07 22.93 2.62
C LYS A 85 17.54 24.32 2.20
N ALA A 86 18.74 24.73 2.60
CA ALA A 86 19.29 26.05 2.28
C ALA A 86 19.55 26.24 0.78
N SER A 87 19.90 25.17 0.07
CA SER A 87 20.16 25.18 -1.38
C SER A 87 18.95 24.82 -2.25
N PHE A 88 17.77 24.62 -1.65
CA PHE A 88 16.58 24.20 -2.38
C PHE A 88 16.06 25.30 -3.31
N THR A 89 15.74 24.90 -4.53
CA THR A 89 15.06 25.71 -5.54
C THR A 89 14.05 24.83 -6.30
N SER A 90 13.11 25.45 -6.99
CA SER A 90 12.21 24.69 -7.87
C SER A 90 12.95 23.96 -9.01
N ALA A 91 14.15 24.39 -9.39
CA ALA A 91 14.91 23.80 -10.49
C ALA A 91 15.66 22.52 -10.08
N ASN A 92 16.10 22.41 -8.82
CA ASN A 92 16.88 21.28 -8.32
C ASN A 92 16.09 20.32 -7.41
N TRP A 93 14.76 20.42 -7.37
CA TRP A 93 13.92 19.65 -6.46
C TRP A 93 14.17 18.13 -6.48
N MET A 94 14.43 17.55 -7.66
CA MET A 94 14.69 16.11 -7.81
C MET A 94 16.04 15.73 -7.21
N GLN A 95 17.07 16.52 -7.48
CA GLN A 95 18.39 16.34 -6.89
C GLN A 95 18.32 16.50 -5.37
N THR A 96 17.56 17.48 -4.87
CA THR A 96 17.30 17.65 -3.44
C THR A 96 16.59 16.42 -2.86
N LEU A 97 15.56 15.90 -3.53
CA LEU A 97 14.86 14.69 -3.09
C LEU A 97 15.79 13.49 -2.95
N GLN A 98 16.54 13.19 -4.01
CA GLN A 98 17.51 12.09 -4.03
C GLN A 98 18.55 12.25 -2.92
N ALA A 99 19.09 13.46 -2.73
CA ALA A 99 20.08 13.73 -1.68
C ALA A 99 19.49 13.62 -0.25
N VAL A 100 18.26 14.09 -0.03
CA VAL A 100 17.58 13.96 1.27
C VAL A 100 17.35 12.49 1.61
N TYR A 101 16.82 11.73 0.64
CA TYR A 101 16.56 10.30 0.86
C TYR A 101 17.82 9.48 0.94
N LYS A 102 18.88 9.81 0.20
CA LYS A 102 20.18 9.17 0.40
C LYS A 102 20.64 9.20 1.86
N ARG A 103 20.42 10.34 2.52
CA ARG A 103 20.82 10.54 3.93
C ARG A 103 19.86 9.91 4.92
N ARG A 104 18.56 9.96 4.66
CA ARG A 104 17.53 9.59 5.65
C ARG A 104 16.79 8.30 5.38
N TRP A 105 16.68 7.87 4.12
CA TRP A 105 15.97 6.68 3.68
C TRP A 105 16.41 6.23 2.26
N PRO A 106 17.52 5.48 2.15
CA PRO A 106 18.08 5.07 0.85
C PRO A 106 17.12 4.32 -0.08
N SER A 107 16.13 3.58 0.45
CA SER A 107 15.09 2.96 -0.38
C SER A 107 14.24 3.99 -1.14
N GLY A 108 13.97 5.15 -0.53
CA GLY A 108 13.29 6.25 -1.18
C GLY A 108 14.13 6.90 -2.28
N GLU A 109 15.44 7.02 -2.08
CA GLU A 109 16.37 7.50 -3.11
C GLU A 109 16.36 6.56 -4.31
N ALA A 110 16.46 5.24 -4.07
CA ALA A 110 16.47 4.25 -5.13
C ALA A 110 15.18 4.28 -5.97
N LEU A 111 14.01 4.40 -5.33
CA LEU A 111 12.74 4.60 -6.05
C LEU A 111 12.75 5.92 -6.81
N ALA A 112 13.26 6.99 -6.20
CA ALA A 112 13.29 8.29 -6.81
C ALA A 112 14.19 8.34 -8.07
N ILE A 113 15.29 7.61 -8.07
CA ILE A 113 16.14 7.43 -9.25
C ILE A 113 15.40 6.59 -10.31
N ALA A 114 14.75 5.50 -9.90
CA ALA A 114 14.03 4.61 -10.81
C ALA A 114 12.87 5.29 -11.54
N GLN A 115 12.21 6.26 -10.91
CA GLN A 115 11.10 7.02 -11.50
C GLN A 115 11.52 8.39 -12.05
N ALA A 116 12.82 8.76 -12.06
CA ALA A 116 13.25 10.14 -12.34
C ALA A 116 12.83 10.69 -13.72
N LYS A 117 12.44 9.80 -14.64
CA LYS A 117 11.95 10.12 -15.98
C LYS A 117 10.42 10.07 -16.12
N ASP A 118 9.67 9.78 -15.05
CA ASP A 118 8.23 9.86 -15.12
C ASP A 118 7.78 11.32 -15.32
N LYS A 119 6.97 11.52 -16.35
CA LYS A 119 6.54 12.86 -16.76
C LYS A 119 5.44 13.42 -15.87
N TYR A 120 4.80 12.60 -15.03
CA TYR A 120 3.69 12.99 -14.18
C TYR A 120 4.11 13.36 -12.77
N TRP A 121 5.27 12.91 -12.31
CA TRP A 121 5.79 13.22 -10.98
C TRP A 121 5.66 14.69 -10.57
N ASN A 122 5.97 15.61 -11.48
CA ASN A 122 5.89 17.06 -11.23
C ASN A 122 4.51 17.54 -10.73
N GLN A 123 3.41 16.84 -11.04
CA GLN A 123 2.07 17.23 -10.62
C GLN A 123 1.80 17.00 -9.13
N PHE A 124 2.61 16.14 -8.49
CA PHE A 124 2.47 15.77 -7.09
C PHE A 124 3.46 16.50 -6.17
N VAL A 125 4.36 17.31 -6.73
CA VAL A 125 5.43 17.96 -5.98
C VAL A 125 5.20 19.45 -5.90
N ASN A 126 5.06 19.98 -4.68
CA ASN A 126 4.98 21.43 -4.47
C ASN A 126 6.39 22.00 -4.31
N LYS A 127 6.81 22.86 -5.23
CA LYS A 127 8.19 23.36 -5.30
C LYS A 127 8.35 24.79 -4.82
N SER A 128 7.31 25.37 -4.20
CA SER A 128 7.32 26.79 -3.79
C SER A 128 8.29 27.07 -2.65
N SER A 129 8.59 26.08 -1.82
CA SER A 129 9.56 26.14 -0.73
C SER A 129 9.97 24.72 -0.33
N PHE A 130 11.06 24.59 0.44
CA PHE A 130 11.48 23.28 0.93
C PHE A 130 10.43 22.62 1.84
N ASP A 131 9.76 23.40 2.69
CA ASP A 131 8.71 22.88 3.58
C ASP A 131 7.50 22.38 2.75
N ALA A 132 7.08 23.13 1.72
CA ALA A 132 6.00 22.71 0.83
C ALA A 132 6.38 21.46 0.01
N PHE A 133 7.64 21.39 -0.42
CA PHE A 133 8.22 20.21 -1.04
C PHE A 133 8.15 19.00 -0.11
N ALA A 134 8.63 19.14 1.12
CA ALA A 134 8.59 18.08 2.12
C ALA A 134 7.16 17.61 2.43
N GLU A 135 6.20 18.54 2.55
CA GLU A 135 4.78 18.21 2.74
C GLU A 135 4.18 17.41 1.59
N SER A 136 4.66 17.61 0.37
CA SER A 136 4.16 16.89 -0.80
C SER A 136 4.71 15.47 -0.96
N MET A 137 5.80 15.12 -0.24
CA MET A 137 6.53 13.87 -0.48
C MET A 137 5.76 12.60 -0.14
N MET A 138 4.84 12.65 0.82
CA MET A 138 3.95 11.51 1.10
C MET A 138 3.18 11.11 -0.16
N VAL A 139 2.47 12.08 -0.75
CA VAL A 139 1.65 11.87 -1.95
C VAL A 139 2.53 11.58 -3.15
N ALA A 140 3.59 12.35 -3.37
CA ALA A 140 4.46 12.18 -4.52
C ALA A 140 5.05 10.76 -4.58
N ILE A 141 5.63 10.27 -3.48
CA ILE A 141 6.20 8.93 -3.45
C ILE A 141 5.12 7.84 -3.47
N HIS A 142 3.96 8.06 -2.84
CA HIS A 142 2.82 7.16 -2.94
C HIS A 142 2.41 6.96 -4.42
N GLU A 143 2.23 8.04 -5.16
CA GLU A 143 1.79 7.98 -6.56
C GLU A 143 2.89 7.45 -7.50
N GLU A 144 4.16 7.80 -7.27
CA GLU A 144 5.28 7.20 -8.01
C GLU A 144 5.43 5.71 -7.74
N THR A 145 5.04 5.24 -6.56
CA THR A 145 4.98 3.80 -6.27
C THR A 145 3.90 3.13 -7.13
N HIS A 146 2.73 3.76 -7.30
CA HIS A 146 1.73 3.25 -8.27
C HIS A 146 2.29 3.21 -9.70
N MET A 147 3.05 4.23 -10.12
CA MET A 147 3.65 4.25 -11.46
C MET A 147 4.65 3.11 -11.65
N TRP A 148 5.45 2.81 -10.62
CA TRP A 148 6.38 1.67 -10.65
C TRP A 148 5.64 0.32 -10.61
N ASP A 149 4.69 0.16 -9.69
CA ASP A 149 3.98 -1.11 -9.44
C ASP A 149 3.09 -1.51 -10.61
N LEU A 150 2.38 -0.54 -11.21
CA LEU A 150 1.34 -0.79 -12.22
C LEU A 150 1.83 -0.69 -13.67
N ASP A 151 3.14 -0.56 -13.87
CA ASP A 151 3.75 -0.61 -15.19
C ASP A 151 3.39 -1.92 -15.92
N PRO A 152 2.88 -1.85 -17.18
CA PRO A 152 2.49 -3.03 -17.94
C PRO A 152 3.60 -4.07 -18.16
N ALA A 153 4.87 -3.68 -18.06
CA ALA A 153 5.99 -4.62 -18.15
C ALA A 153 6.13 -5.52 -16.90
N ARG A 154 5.50 -5.15 -15.78
CA ARG A 154 5.62 -5.84 -14.48
C ARG A 154 4.28 -6.35 -13.94
N THR A 155 3.19 -5.71 -14.33
CA THR A 155 1.85 -5.97 -13.83
C THR A 155 0.86 -6.18 -14.96
N ARG A 156 0.01 -7.20 -14.80
CA ARG A 156 -1.20 -7.38 -15.59
C ARG A 156 -2.39 -7.41 -14.65
N TRP A 157 -3.23 -6.38 -14.74
CA TRP A 157 -4.34 -6.14 -13.81
C TRP A 157 -5.15 -7.42 -13.54
N ASN A 158 -5.38 -7.72 -12.27
CA ASN A 158 -6.04 -8.93 -11.74
C ASN A 158 -5.38 -10.29 -12.06
N VAL A 159 -4.31 -10.34 -12.86
CA VAL A 159 -3.60 -11.59 -13.17
C VAL A 159 -2.38 -11.73 -12.27
N HIS A 160 -1.48 -10.74 -12.30
CA HIS A 160 -0.31 -10.67 -11.43
C HIS A 160 0.09 -9.22 -11.18
N THR A 161 0.70 -8.98 -10.01
CA THR A 161 1.20 -7.65 -9.61
C THR A 161 2.71 -7.64 -9.45
N ALA A 162 3.26 -6.43 -9.41
CA ALA A 162 4.53 -6.13 -8.79
C ALA A 162 4.33 -5.24 -7.56
N ALA A 163 5.36 -5.18 -6.72
CA ALA A 163 5.44 -4.32 -5.55
C ALA A 163 6.90 -3.89 -5.31
N TRP A 164 7.16 -2.58 -5.33
CA TRP A 164 8.38 -2.01 -4.79
C TRP A 164 8.40 -2.15 -3.27
N ILE A 165 9.40 -2.84 -2.71
CA ILE A 165 9.50 -3.04 -1.25
C ILE A 165 10.56 -2.12 -0.68
N ASN A 166 11.82 -2.24 -1.14
CA ASN A 166 12.92 -1.36 -0.73
C ASN A 166 14.05 -1.40 -1.78
N ALA A 167 15.19 -0.73 -1.51
CA ALA A 167 16.30 -0.65 -2.46
C ALA A 167 16.87 -2.02 -2.90
N SER A 168 16.80 -3.04 -2.04
CA SER A 168 17.37 -4.37 -2.31
C SER A 168 16.32 -5.44 -2.64
N ARG A 169 15.03 -5.12 -2.48
CA ARG A 169 13.95 -6.09 -2.62
C ARG A 169 12.78 -5.53 -3.41
N GLN A 170 12.33 -6.30 -4.38
CA GLN A 170 11.13 -6.08 -5.16
C GLN A 170 10.39 -7.42 -5.30
N ALA A 171 9.07 -7.37 -5.36
CA ALA A 171 8.27 -8.53 -5.77
C ALA A 171 7.74 -8.30 -7.17
N THR A 172 8.02 -9.21 -8.10
CA THR A 172 7.55 -9.11 -9.49
C THR A 172 6.84 -10.38 -9.91
N VAL A 173 5.82 -10.22 -10.76
CA VAL A 173 5.01 -11.31 -11.30
C VAL A 173 4.44 -12.17 -10.15
N VAL A 174 3.78 -11.52 -9.19
CA VAL A 174 3.10 -12.16 -8.05
C VAL A 174 1.69 -12.52 -8.48
N PRO A 175 1.32 -13.82 -8.61
CA PRO A 175 0.00 -14.22 -9.07
C PRO A 175 -1.12 -13.79 -8.12
N LEU A 176 -2.22 -13.29 -8.67
CA LEU A 176 -3.40 -12.85 -7.91
C LEU A 176 -4.65 -13.69 -8.16
N HIS A 177 -4.65 -14.49 -9.24
CA HIS A 177 -5.71 -15.44 -9.65
C HIS A 177 -7.11 -14.87 -9.87
N ASP A 178 -7.20 -13.55 -10.10
CA ASP A 178 -8.44 -12.78 -10.11
C ASP A 178 -9.26 -12.95 -8.81
N GLY A 179 -9.58 -11.84 -8.16
CA GLY A 179 -10.22 -11.85 -6.86
C GLY A 179 -11.72 -11.64 -6.92
N PHE A 180 -12.24 -11.02 -5.87
CA PHE A 180 -13.60 -10.53 -5.78
C PHE A 180 -13.56 -9.03 -5.43
N ALA A 181 -14.68 -8.33 -5.54
CA ALA A 181 -14.72 -6.89 -5.31
C ALA A 181 -14.36 -6.55 -3.86
N ARG A 182 -13.39 -5.66 -3.65
CA ARG A 182 -12.92 -5.31 -2.30
C ARG A 182 -14.00 -4.68 -1.42
N LYS A 183 -15.06 -4.10 -2.01
CA LYS A 183 -16.25 -3.65 -1.27
C LYS A 183 -16.93 -4.74 -0.45
N GLU A 184 -16.71 -6.03 -0.76
CA GLU A 184 -17.28 -7.15 0.01
C GLU A 184 -16.76 -7.21 1.46
N ILE A 185 -15.69 -6.49 1.80
CA ILE A 185 -15.18 -6.41 3.18
C ILE A 185 -15.96 -5.41 4.05
N ILE A 186 -16.78 -4.52 3.47
CA ILE A 186 -17.53 -3.48 4.21
C ILE A 186 -18.31 -4.06 5.40
N PRO A 187 -19.02 -5.21 5.29
CA PRO A 187 -19.75 -5.76 6.42
C PRO A 187 -18.87 -6.17 7.61
N LEU A 188 -17.55 -6.33 7.45
CA LEU A 188 -16.62 -6.62 8.55
C LEU A 188 -16.14 -5.36 9.27
N ILE A 189 -16.38 -4.16 8.72
CA ILE A 189 -16.03 -2.89 9.34
C ILE A 189 -17.21 -2.43 10.20
N ARG A 190 -17.07 -2.55 11.53
CA ARG A 190 -18.13 -2.24 12.50
C ARG A 190 -17.96 -0.91 13.22
N ASP A 191 -16.78 -0.32 13.13
CA ASP A 191 -16.45 1.02 13.63
C ASP A 191 -16.57 2.07 12.50
N LYS A 192 -16.20 3.31 12.83
CA LYS A 192 -16.12 4.44 11.89
C LYS A 192 -14.71 5.01 11.78
N TYR A 193 -13.69 4.26 12.19
CA TYR A 193 -12.33 4.81 12.32
C TYR A 193 -11.74 5.20 10.96
N SER A 194 -12.06 4.44 9.91
CA SER A 194 -11.60 4.63 8.53
C SER A 194 -12.66 5.21 7.59
N ASP A 195 -13.76 5.80 8.09
CA ASP A 195 -14.96 6.10 7.28
C ASP A 195 -14.70 6.93 6.01
N SER A 196 -13.78 7.90 6.07
CA SER A 196 -13.38 8.69 4.91
C SER A 196 -12.70 7.84 3.82
N MET A 197 -11.80 6.93 4.23
CA MET A 197 -11.13 6.00 3.34
C MET A 197 -12.06 4.89 2.87
N ASP A 198 -12.98 4.42 3.70
CA ASP A 198 -14.01 3.46 3.29
C ASP A 198 -14.85 4.05 2.15
N GLY A 199 -15.18 5.35 2.25
CA GLY A 199 -15.87 6.12 1.22
C GLY A 199 -15.15 6.07 -0.13
N ILE A 200 -13.83 6.32 -0.13
CA ILE A 200 -13.01 6.39 -1.35
C ILE A 200 -12.73 5.00 -1.93
N TYR A 201 -12.32 4.06 -1.08
CA TYR A 201 -11.78 2.79 -1.55
C TYR A 201 -12.83 1.68 -1.66
N LEU A 202 -13.84 1.68 -0.80
CA LEU A 202 -14.80 0.58 -0.72
C LEU A 202 -16.19 0.95 -1.24
N ARG A 203 -16.67 2.17 -0.96
CA ARG A 203 -18.05 2.58 -1.28
C ARG A 203 -18.17 3.30 -2.62
N ASP A 204 -17.09 3.96 -3.09
CA ASP A 204 -17.05 4.44 -4.47
C ASP A 204 -17.25 3.27 -5.43
N ARG A 205 -18.04 3.51 -6.49
CA ARG A 205 -18.43 2.46 -7.42
C ARG A 205 -17.23 1.85 -8.14
N THR A 206 -16.28 2.67 -8.59
CA THR A 206 -15.17 2.18 -9.41
C THR A 206 -14.12 1.51 -8.53
N GLN A 207 -13.74 2.20 -7.46
CA GLN A 207 -12.72 1.76 -6.51
C GLN A 207 -13.19 0.54 -5.71
N GLY A 208 -14.46 0.48 -5.30
CA GLY A 208 -15.04 -0.65 -4.58
C GLY A 208 -15.08 -1.95 -5.39
N ASP A 209 -15.14 -1.85 -6.72
CA ASP A 209 -15.10 -2.98 -7.65
C ASP A 209 -13.69 -3.49 -7.94
N TYR A 210 -12.63 -2.87 -7.40
CA TYR A 210 -11.28 -3.40 -7.54
C TYR A 210 -11.09 -4.68 -6.72
N HIS A 211 -10.33 -5.63 -7.25
CA HIS A 211 -10.08 -6.90 -6.57
C HIS A 211 -8.82 -6.81 -5.68
N LEU A 212 -8.24 -7.96 -5.32
CA LEU A 212 -6.99 -8.02 -4.53
C LEU A 212 -5.88 -7.10 -5.08
N GLN A 213 -5.78 -6.96 -6.42
CA GLN A 213 -4.85 -6.01 -7.05
C GLN A 213 -4.98 -4.59 -6.50
N GLY A 214 -6.21 -4.07 -6.37
CA GLY A 214 -6.44 -2.72 -5.87
C GLY A 214 -6.21 -2.59 -4.37
N VAL A 215 -6.39 -3.67 -3.60
CA VAL A 215 -6.06 -3.69 -2.16
C VAL A 215 -4.54 -3.64 -1.98
N MET A 216 -3.81 -4.49 -2.72
CA MET A 216 -2.36 -4.59 -2.63
C MET A 216 -1.64 -3.34 -3.15
N ALA A 217 -2.13 -2.74 -4.24
CA ALA A 217 -1.54 -1.53 -4.82
C ALA A 217 -1.62 -0.34 -3.86
N GLU A 218 -2.81 -0.08 -3.29
CA GLU A 218 -2.99 1.02 -2.32
C GLU A 218 -2.20 0.78 -1.03
N LEU A 219 -2.12 -0.47 -0.56
CA LEU A 219 -1.27 -0.81 0.58
C LEU A 219 0.20 -0.54 0.28
N ASN A 220 0.73 -1.02 -0.87
CA ASN A 220 2.14 -0.86 -1.18
C ASN A 220 2.54 0.62 -1.37
N ALA A 221 1.70 1.38 -2.05
CA ALA A 221 1.87 2.83 -2.19
C ALA A 221 1.82 3.54 -0.83
N GLY A 222 0.88 3.15 0.05
CA GLY A 222 0.83 3.62 1.44
C GLY A 222 2.10 3.31 2.23
N LEU A 223 2.67 2.11 2.05
CA LEU A 223 3.90 1.67 2.71
C LEU A 223 5.17 2.34 2.21
N THR A 224 5.06 3.11 1.13
CA THR A 224 6.18 3.86 0.56
C THR A 224 5.97 5.37 0.79
N GLY A 225 4.73 5.84 0.85
CA GLY A 225 4.37 7.19 1.29
C GLY A 225 4.59 7.45 2.79
N LEU A 226 4.34 6.47 3.67
CA LEU A 226 4.59 6.61 5.11
C LEU A 226 6.06 6.90 5.44
N PRO A 227 7.05 6.10 4.99
CA PRO A 227 8.45 6.44 5.19
C PRO A 227 8.85 7.77 4.57
N ALA A 228 8.37 8.08 3.36
CA ALA A 228 8.62 9.34 2.67
C ALA A 228 8.25 10.56 3.52
N ALA A 229 7.11 10.49 4.22
CA ALA A 229 6.67 11.50 5.18
C ALA A 229 7.48 11.47 6.49
N THR A 230 7.73 10.27 7.01
CA THR A 230 8.37 10.07 8.32
C THR A 230 9.76 10.69 8.38
N VAL A 231 10.56 10.51 7.32
CA VAL A 231 11.92 11.07 7.27
C VAL A 231 11.99 12.57 7.01
N LEU A 232 10.83 13.20 6.77
CA LEU A 232 10.67 14.63 6.52
C LEU A 232 9.74 15.29 7.55
N GLN A 233 9.36 14.58 8.61
CA GLN A 233 8.33 14.98 9.57
C GLN A 233 8.53 16.40 10.12
N GLU A 234 9.77 16.83 10.35
CA GLU A 234 10.07 18.13 10.96
C GLU A 234 9.67 19.31 10.07
N PHE A 235 9.50 19.08 8.77
CA PHE A 235 9.11 20.10 7.78
C PHE A 235 7.62 20.04 7.42
N ILE A 236 6.90 19.03 7.91
CA ILE A 236 5.46 18.86 7.65
C ILE A 236 4.66 19.70 8.65
N LYS A 237 3.77 20.56 8.15
CA LYS A 237 2.91 21.46 8.94
C LYS A 237 1.45 21.00 9.02
N GLY A 238 1.08 19.95 8.29
CA GLY A 238 -0.11 19.13 8.58
C GLY A 238 -1.18 19.06 7.48
N VAL A 239 -0.94 19.58 6.27
CA VAL A 239 -1.98 19.58 5.21
C VAL A 239 -1.78 18.49 4.15
N GLY A 240 -0.53 18.17 3.77
CA GLY A 240 -0.24 17.24 2.66
C GLY A 240 0.14 15.81 3.03
N ALA A 241 0.77 15.61 4.19
CA ALA A 241 1.31 14.33 4.63
C ALA A 241 0.66 13.78 5.93
N SER A 242 -0.42 14.43 6.38
CA SER A 242 -1.04 14.20 7.69
C SER A 242 -1.92 12.97 7.81
N ASN A 243 -2.09 12.20 6.73
CA ASN A 243 -2.84 10.95 6.73
C ASN A 243 -1.96 9.74 6.34
N ALA A 244 -0.62 9.88 6.33
CA ALA A 244 0.29 8.82 5.92
C ALA A 244 0.11 7.54 6.77
N ARG A 245 -0.05 7.72 8.09
CA ARG A 245 -0.31 6.61 9.03
C ARG A 245 -1.67 5.98 8.79
N ASP A 246 -2.71 6.79 8.56
CA ASP A 246 -4.07 6.32 8.27
C ASP A 246 -4.08 5.48 6.99
N ILE A 247 -3.38 5.91 5.93
CA ILE A 247 -3.35 5.19 4.65
C ILE A 247 -2.71 3.81 4.85
N ALA A 248 -1.55 3.75 5.50
CA ALA A 248 -0.85 2.49 5.75
C ALA A 248 -1.66 1.55 6.65
N ALA A 249 -2.18 2.05 7.78
CA ALA A 249 -2.94 1.25 8.73
C ALA A 249 -4.26 0.75 8.13
N THR A 250 -4.98 1.61 7.39
CA THR A 250 -6.28 1.28 6.80
C THR A 250 -6.15 0.29 5.65
N ASN A 251 -5.18 0.47 4.75
CA ASN A 251 -5.02 -0.47 3.65
C ASN A 251 -4.48 -1.84 4.11
N LEU A 252 -3.70 -1.89 5.21
CA LEU A 252 -3.37 -3.17 5.83
C LEU A 252 -4.62 -3.84 6.40
N ARG A 253 -5.48 -3.07 7.08
CA ARG A 253 -6.78 -3.56 7.56
C ARG A 253 -7.59 -4.17 6.41
N TYR A 254 -7.66 -3.48 5.27
CA TYR A 254 -8.39 -3.98 4.12
C TYR A 254 -7.84 -5.29 3.59
N LEU A 255 -6.51 -5.44 3.51
CA LEU A 255 -5.90 -6.72 3.15
C LEU A 255 -6.31 -7.84 4.10
N LEU A 256 -6.22 -7.62 5.41
CA LEU A 256 -6.57 -8.63 6.42
C LEU A 256 -8.05 -9.03 6.34
N LEU A 257 -8.95 -8.04 6.19
CA LEU A 257 -10.38 -8.30 6.02
C LEU A 257 -10.70 -8.98 4.68
N TYR A 258 -9.98 -8.63 3.62
CA TYR A 258 -10.11 -9.27 2.31
C TYR A 258 -9.72 -10.75 2.39
N LEU A 259 -8.63 -11.09 3.09
CA LEU A 259 -8.24 -12.49 3.31
C LEU A 259 -9.30 -13.25 4.12
N ARG A 260 -9.95 -12.61 5.11
CA ARG A 260 -11.06 -13.23 5.85
C ARG A 260 -12.24 -13.53 4.95
N VAL A 261 -12.67 -12.56 4.14
CA VAL A 261 -13.76 -12.76 3.17
C VAL A 261 -13.38 -13.82 2.13
N ALA A 262 -12.13 -13.86 1.68
CA ALA A 262 -11.64 -14.88 0.76
C ALA A 262 -11.83 -16.28 1.35
N LYS A 263 -11.41 -16.49 2.61
CA LYS A 263 -11.57 -17.77 3.31
C LYS A 263 -13.04 -18.14 3.52
N ASP A 264 -13.83 -17.20 4.00
CA ASP A 264 -15.20 -17.49 4.47
C ASP A 264 -16.21 -17.60 3.34
N LYS A 265 -16.06 -16.83 2.26
CA LYS A 265 -17.05 -16.74 1.17
C LYS A 265 -16.54 -17.20 -0.19
N HIS A 266 -15.23 -17.25 -0.39
CA HIS A 266 -14.61 -17.61 -1.66
C HIS A 266 -13.61 -18.77 -1.51
N PRO A 267 -14.01 -19.94 -0.96
CA PRO A 267 -13.07 -21.00 -0.56
C PRO A 267 -12.23 -21.54 -1.72
N ALA A 268 -12.78 -21.57 -2.95
CA ALA A 268 -12.03 -21.97 -4.14
C ALA A 268 -10.94 -20.95 -4.51
N TYR A 269 -11.20 -19.66 -4.33
CA TYR A 269 -10.20 -18.61 -4.53
C TYR A 269 -9.14 -18.65 -3.42
N TRP A 270 -9.57 -18.73 -2.16
CA TRP A 270 -8.68 -18.91 -1.01
C TRP A 270 -7.71 -20.08 -1.18
N ALA A 271 -8.21 -21.24 -1.59
CA ALA A 271 -7.37 -22.42 -1.84
C ALA A 271 -6.31 -22.19 -2.92
N LYS A 272 -6.59 -21.34 -3.94
CA LYS A 272 -5.58 -20.95 -4.93
C LYS A 272 -4.53 -20.04 -4.28
N ILE A 273 -4.95 -18.89 -3.73
CA ILE A 273 -4.01 -17.87 -3.25
C ILE A 273 -3.21 -18.29 -2.01
N LYS A 274 -3.76 -19.14 -1.13
CA LYS A 274 -3.05 -19.69 0.04
C LYS A 274 -1.90 -20.61 -0.36
N ASN A 275 -1.90 -21.13 -1.58
CA ASN A 275 -0.82 -21.96 -2.11
C ASN A 275 0.19 -21.18 -2.95
N GLU A 276 0.03 -19.87 -3.12
CA GLU A 276 0.93 -19.04 -3.92
C GLU A 276 2.11 -18.49 -3.10
N PRO A 277 3.34 -19.05 -3.23
CA PRO A 277 4.43 -18.71 -2.32
C PRO A 277 4.84 -17.24 -2.41
N LYS A 278 4.84 -16.67 -3.61
CA LYS A 278 5.15 -15.25 -3.83
C LYS A 278 4.12 -14.32 -3.18
N LEU A 279 2.84 -14.69 -3.20
CA LEU A 279 1.79 -13.87 -2.61
C LEU A 279 1.83 -13.97 -1.08
N ARG A 280 2.09 -15.15 -0.53
CA ARG A 280 2.31 -15.35 0.92
C ARG A 280 3.47 -14.50 1.43
N ASP A 281 4.60 -14.55 0.73
CA ASP A 281 5.80 -13.77 1.06
C ASP A 281 5.53 -12.26 0.98
N LEU A 282 4.83 -11.80 -0.06
CA LEU A 282 4.47 -10.40 -0.21
C LEU A 282 3.52 -9.93 0.90
N VAL A 283 2.47 -10.70 1.22
CA VAL A 283 1.52 -10.37 2.30
C VAL A 283 2.23 -10.29 3.65
N LEU A 284 3.09 -11.26 3.97
CA LEU A 284 3.90 -11.23 5.19
C LEU A 284 4.79 -9.99 5.22
N THR A 285 5.50 -9.72 4.12
CA THR A 285 6.42 -8.58 4.01
C THR A 285 5.68 -7.25 4.19
N GLN A 286 4.52 -7.09 3.56
CA GLN A 286 3.71 -5.89 3.72
C GLN A 286 3.20 -5.72 5.16
N PHE A 287 2.76 -6.79 5.82
CA PHE A 287 2.37 -6.73 7.23
C PHE A 287 3.53 -6.27 8.13
N LEU A 288 4.69 -6.92 8.02
CA LEU A 288 5.86 -6.61 8.85
C LEU A 288 6.44 -5.22 8.53
N ARG A 289 6.48 -4.83 7.26
CA ARG A 289 6.86 -3.47 6.83
C ARG A 289 5.90 -2.40 7.35
N THR A 290 4.60 -2.69 7.42
CA THR A 290 3.61 -1.80 8.01
C THR A 290 3.90 -1.60 9.49
N ALA A 291 4.13 -2.69 10.24
CA ALA A 291 4.46 -2.64 11.65
C ALA A 291 5.72 -1.80 11.90
N TYR A 292 6.77 -2.05 11.12
CA TYR A 292 8.05 -1.33 11.20
C TYR A 292 7.89 0.18 11.03
N TRP A 293 7.19 0.62 9.97
CA TRP A 293 7.03 2.04 9.71
C TRP A 293 6.01 2.73 10.61
N LEU A 294 4.98 2.02 11.08
CA LEU A 294 4.07 2.55 12.11
C LEU A 294 4.77 2.74 13.45
N GLU A 295 5.68 1.85 13.83
CA GLU A 295 6.52 2.00 15.03
C GLU A 295 7.45 3.22 14.87
N LYS A 296 8.19 3.30 13.77
CA LYS A 296 9.11 4.40 13.47
C LYS A 296 8.46 5.78 13.37
N SER A 297 7.20 5.84 12.95
CA SER A 297 6.46 7.10 12.81
C SER A 297 5.60 7.45 14.03
N ALA A 298 5.51 6.57 15.03
CA ALA A 298 4.70 6.78 16.23
C ALA A 298 5.03 8.09 16.98
N PRO A 299 6.31 8.51 17.13
CA PRO A 299 6.62 9.79 17.77
C PRO A 299 6.02 11.02 17.09
N TYR A 300 5.59 10.89 15.83
CA TYR A 300 5.00 11.96 15.02
C TYR A 300 3.52 11.68 14.68
N GLY A 301 2.86 10.82 15.46
CA GLY A 301 1.50 10.36 15.20
C GLY A 301 0.49 11.48 14.96
N SER A 302 0.55 12.55 15.77
CA SER A 302 -0.34 13.72 15.65
C SER A 302 -0.11 14.56 14.38
N LYS A 303 1.05 14.41 13.73
CA LYS A 303 1.43 15.14 12.51
C LYS A 303 1.22 14.32 11.25
N LEU A 304 1.46 13.02 11.34
CA LEU A 304 1.46 12.08 10.20
C LEU A 304 0.21 11.20 10.15
N GLY A 305 -0.69 11.34 11.12
CA GLY A 305 -1.96 10.63 11.13
C GLY A 305 -3.11 11.44 11.74
N GLY A 306 -4.32 11.05 11.37
CA GLY A 306 -5.55 11.49 12.00
C GLY A 306 -5.73 10.89 13.39
N PRO A 307 -6.74 11.37 14.15
CA PRO A 307 -6.97 10.95 15.53
C PRO A 307 -7.31 9.46 15.69
N ASN A 308 -7.67 8.78 14.59
CA ASN A 308 -8.02 7.37 14.59
C ASN A 308 -6.88 6.44 14.13
N ALA A 309 -5.73 6.95 13.66
CA ALA A 309 -4.68 6.13 13.08
C ALA A 309 -4.22 4.98 13.99
N ASP A 310 -4.06 5.24 15.29
CA ASP A 310 -3.66 4.22 16.26
C ASP A 310 -4.79 3.22 16.57
N ARG A 311 -6.06 3.68 16.54
CA ARG A 311 -7.22 2.81 16.71
C ARG A 311 -7.37 1.85 15.53
N ILE A 312 -7.17 2.34 14.30
CA ILE A 312 -7.13 1.51 13.09
C ILE A 312 -5.99 0.51 13.20
N THR A 313 -4.79 0.95 13.58
CA THR A 313 -3.62 0.09 13.79
C THR A 313 -3.93 -1.03 14.77
N ALA A 314 -4.58 -0.73 15.90
CA ALA A 314 -4.97 -1.75 16.88
C ALA A 314 -5.89 -2.83 16.28
N THR A 315 -6.82 -2.47 15.39
CA THR A 315 -7.69 -3.46 14.72
C THR A 315 -6.92 -4.44 13.84
N ASN A 316 -5.77 -4.05 13.27
CA ASN A 316 -4.93 -4.95 12.46
C ASN A 316 -4.36 -6.11 13.29
N TYR A 317 -4.24 -5.93 14.61
CA TYR A 317 -3.75 -6.93 15.55
C TYR A 317 -4.88 -7.64 16.33
N ALA A 318 -6.14 -7.49 15.91
CA ALA A 318 -7.23 -8.27 16.46
C ALA A 318 -6.97 -9.78 16.23
N PRO A 319 -7.30 -10.67 17.19
CA PRO A 319 -6.96 -12.10 17.10
C PRO A 319 -7.37 -12.76 15.78
N GLU A 320 -8.54 -12.42 15.25
CA GLU A 320 -9.04 -12.96 13.99
C GLU A 320 -8.27 -12.46 12.75
N ASN A 321 -7.69 -11.26 12.82
CA ASN A 321 -6.87 -10.70 11.75
C ASN A 321 -5.43 -11.26 11.80
N ILE A 322 -4.91 -11.54 13.00
CA ILE A 322 -3.64 -12.26 13.13
C ILE A 322 -3.80 -13.71 12.69
N SER A 323 -4.86 -14.40 13.13
CA SER A 323 -5.11 -15.79 12.75
C SER A 323 -5.21 -15.98 11.24
N ILE A 324 -5.91 -15.09 10.51
CA ILE A 324 -5.99 -15.20 9.05
C ILE A 324 -4.63 -14.95 8.37
N LEU A 325 -3.83 -14.03 8.89
CA LEU A 325 -2.49 -13.73 8.37
C LEU A 325 -1.56 -14.93 8.56
N GLU A 326 -1.52 -15.48 9.77
CA GLU A 326 -0.65 -16.61 10.09
C GLU A 326 -1.08 -17.86 9.30
N GLU A 327 -2.39 -18.08 9.15
CA GLU A 327 -2.89 -19.16 8.32
C GLU A 327 -2.52 -18.97 6.84
N PHE A 328 -2.66 -17.75 6.31
CA PHE A 328 -2.35 -17.45 4.91
C PHE A 328 -0.85 -17.61 4.64
N THR A 329 -0.02 -17.00 5.47
CA THR A 329 1.43 -16.94 5.27
C THR A 329 2.14 -18.20 5.73
N GLY A 330 1.55 -18.97 6.65
CA GLY A 330 2.19 -20.09 7.33
C GLY A 330 3.30 -19.65 8.28
N ARG A 331 3.29 -18.40 8.74
CA ARG A 331 4.28 -17.82 9.66
C ARG A 331 3.58 -17.21 10.85
N ARG A 332 4.06 -17.54 12.05
CA ARG A 332 3.58 -16.89 13.28
C ARG A 332 4.24 -15.54 13.44
N VAL A 333 3.48 -14.51 13.82
CA VAL A 333 3.99 -13.15 13.95
C VAL A 333 4.03 -12.70 15.41
N ARG A 334 4.97 -11.81 15.74
CA ARG A 334 4.96 -11.13 17.03
C ARG A 334 3.86 -10.10 17.08
N VAL A 335 3.11 -10.10 18.18
CA VAL A 335 2.01 -9.16 18.45
C VAL A 335 2.27 -8.30 19.68
N ASP A 336 3.39 -8.54 20.36
CA ASP A 336 3.88 -7.87 21.56
C ASP A 336 4.91 -6.79 21.19
N THR A 337 6.20 -7.06 21.41
CA THR A 337 7.33 -6.23 21.01
C THR A 337 7.86 -6.69 19.66
N GLN A 338 8.51 -5.80 18.91
CA GLN A 338 9.05 -6.12 17.59
C GLN A 338 7.99 -6.71 16.65
N LYS A 339 6.82 -6.05 16.54
CA LYS A 339 5.69 -6.47 15.69
C LYS A 339 6.04 -6.59 14.20
N HIS A 340 7.24 -6.17 13.82
CA HIS A 340 7.85 -6.32 12.51
C HIS A 340 8.64 -7.64 12.36
N CYS A 341 8.49 -8.60 13.28
CA CYS A 341 9.15 -9.91 13.25
C CYS A 341 8.18 -11.10 13.31
N THR A 342 8.61 -12.25 12.78
CA THR A 342 8.01 -13.57 13.05
C THR A 342 8.59 -14.20 14.32
N LEU A 343 7.89 -15.21 14.85
CA LEU A 343 8.39 -16.06 15.95
C LEU A 343 9.46 -17.03 15.50
#